data_AF-A0A662UK84-F1
#
_entry.id   AF-A0A662UK84-F1
#
_cell.length_a   1.000
_cell.length_b   1.000
_cell.length_c   1.000
_cell.angle_alpha   90.00
_cell.angle_beta   90.00
_cell.angle_gamma   90.00
#
_symmetry.space_group_name_H-M   'P 1'
#
loop_
_entity.id
_entity.type
_entity.pdbx_description
1 polymer ?
#
loop_
_entity_poly.entity_id
_entity_poly.type
_entity_poly.pdbx_seq_one_letter_code
_entity_poly.pdbx_strand_id
1 'polypeptide(L)' 'MMIIKGACPNCGGPITEKRLRAGLPCNKCLPDKYLKEVREKGLRHVITSLGKAKGLVNIFLLEDEL' A
#
# COMPACT_ATOMS: atom_id res chain seq x y z
N MET A 1 5.71 -10.09 -18.19
CA MET A 1 5.30 -9.55 -16.87
C MET A 1 6.36 -9.94 -15.86
N MET A 2 7.12 -8.99 -15.31
CA MET A 2 8.16 -9.25 -14.30
C MET A 2 7.58 -9.13 -12.88
N ILE A 3 8.01 -10.01 -11.97
CA ILE A 3 7.74 -9.94 -10.53
C ILE A 3 9.04 -9.54 -9.83
N ILE A 4 8.98 -8.49 -9.01
CA ILE A 4 10.11 -7.97 -8.24
C ILE A 4 9.87 -8.30 -6.78
N LYS A 5 10.76 -9.09 -6.17
CA LYS A 5 10.70 -9.46 -4.74
C LYS A 5 11.17 -8.28 -3.88
N GLY A 6 10.65 -8.15 -2.66
CA GLY A 6 11.11 -7.08 -1.75
C GLY A 6 10.57 -5.68 -2.06
N ALA A 7 9.89 -5.47 -3.19
CA ALA A 7 9.69 -4.13 -3.75
C ALA A 7 8.28 -3.53 -3.54
N CYS A 8 7.36 -4.21 -2.84
CA CYS A 8 6.09 -3.58 -2.50
C CYS A 8 6.30 -2.44 -1.49
N PRO A 9 5.91 -1.19 -1.79
CA PRO A 9 6.17 -0.05 -0.92
C PRO A 9 5.36 -0.06 0.40
N ASN A 10 4.34 -0.92 0.52
CA ASN A 10 3.56 -1.03 1.75
C ASN A 10 3.95 -2.22 2.64
N CYS A 11 4.43 -3.33 2.09
CA CYS A 11 4.67 -4.55 2.88
C CYS A 11 5.97 -5.29 2.60
N GLY A 12 6.82 -4.78 1.70
CA GLY A 12 8.04 -5.48 1.27
C GLY A 12 7.80 -6.79 0.49
N GLY A 13 6.55 -7.15 0.21
CA GLY A 13 6.21 -8.36 -0.55
C GLY A 13 6.54 -8.27 -2.05
N PRO A 14 6.39 -9.39 -2.79
CA PRO A 14 6.55 -9.40 -4.23
C PRO A 14 5.49 -8.53 -4.92
N ILE A 15 5.91 -7.80 -5.95
CA ILE A 15 5.05 -6.89 -6.72
C ILE A 15 5.31 -7.05 -8.22
N THR A 16 4.29 -6.86 -9.04
CA THR A 16 4.48 -6.80 -10.49
C THR A 16 5.05 -5.44 -10.90
N GLU A 17 5.90 -5.46 -11.90
CA GLU A 17 6.50 -4.25 -12.49
C GLU A 17 5.44 -3.21 -12.90
N LYS A 18 4.29 -3.66 -13.42
CA LYS A 18 3.13 -2.81 -13.76
C LYS A 18 2.61 -2.03 -12.55
N ARG A 19 2.45 -2.69 -11.39
CA ARG A 19 1.93 -2.04 -10.19
C ARG A 19 2.94 -1.10 -9.56
N LEU A 20 4.22 -1.50 -9.58
CA LEU A 20 5.30 -0.65 -9.10
C LEU A 20 5.38 0.65 -9.90
N ARG A 21 5.37 0.57 -11.25
CA ARG A 21 5.32 1.76 -12.12
C ARG A 21 4.10 2.64 -11.90
N ALA A 22 2.98 2.05 -11.50
CA ALA A 22 1.75 2.78 -11.20
C ALA A 22 1.74 3.43 -9.80
N GLY A 23 2.82 3.29 -9.01
CA GLY A 23 2.87 3.78 -7.63
C GLY A 23 1.92 3.02 -6.68
N LEU A 24 1.48 1.82 -7.06
CA LEU A 24 0.52 1.04 -6.28
C LEU A 24 1.23 -0.02 -5.42
N PRO A 25 0.75 -0.33 -4.21
CA PRO A 25 1.16 -1.51 -3.45
C PRO A 25 0.88 -2.81 -4.22
N CYS A 26 1.39 -3.95 -3.76
CA CYS A 26 1.02 -5.26 -4.34
C CYS A 26 -0.48 -5.56 -4.19
N ASN A 27 -1.02 -6.50 -4.98
CA ASN A 27 -2.45 -6.84 -4.97
C ASN A 27 -2.92 -7.36 -3.58
N LYS A 28 -2.05 -8.04 -2.83
CA LYS A 28 -2.36 -8.42 -1.43
C LYS A 28 -2.63 -7.22 -0.53
N CYS A 29 -1.93 -6.10 -0.74
CA CYS A 29 -2.12 -4.86 0.01
C CYS A 29 -3.30 -4.04 -0.52
N LEU A 30 -3.42 -3.93 -1.84
CA LEU A 30 -4.47 -3.18 -2.53
C LEU A 30 -5.07 -4.02 -3.67
N PRO A 31 -6.16 -4.77 -3.41
CA PRO A 31 -6.86 -5.52 -4.44
C PRO A 31 -7.45 -4.61 -5.53
N ASP A 32 -7.51 -5.10 -6.77
CA ASP A 32 -7.89 -4.27 -7.94
C ASP A 32 -9.32 -3.71 -7.86
N LYS A 33 -10.23 -4.40 -7.14
CA LYS A 33 -11.60 -3.92 -6.91
C LYS A 33 -11.68 -2.57 -6.17
N TYR A 34 -10.60 -2.16 -5.49
CA TYR A 34 -10.53 -0.88 -4.77
C TYR A 34 -9.84 0.24 -5.57
N LEU A 35 -9.41 0.01 -6.82
CA LEU A 35 -8.70 1.04 -7.60
C LEU A 35 -9.57 2.26 -7.90
N LYS A 36 -10.89 2.08 -8.07
CA LYS A 36 -11.82 3.19 -8.23
C LYS A 36 -11.87 4.04 -6.95
N GLU A 37 -11.99 3.39 -5.80
CA GLU A 37 -12.01 4.07 -4.51
C GLU A 37 -10.70 4.79 -4.21
N VAL A 38 -9.55 4.26 -4.64
CA VAL A 38 -8.26 4.97 -4.53
C VAL A 38 -8.24 6.27 -5.31
N ARG A 39 -8.87 6.32 -6.49
CA ARG A 39 -8.99 7.56 -7.28
C ARG A 39 -9.88 8.58 -6.60
N GLU A 40 -10.91 8.13 -5.90
CA GLU A 40 -11.92 8.99 -5.25
C GLU A 40 -11.49 9.48 -3.87
N LYS A 41 -10.88 8.60 -3.06
CA LYS A 41 -10.59 8.84 -1.63
C LYS A 41 -9.10 8.88 -1.30
N GLY A 42 -8.24 8.53 -2.24
CA GLY A 42 -6.79 8.47 -2.05
C GLY A 42 -6.29 7.14 -1.47
N LEU A 43 -5.04 6.81 -1.81
CA LEU A 43 -4.42 5.53 -1.47
C LEU A 43 -4.33 5.27 0.04
N ARG A 44 -3.93 6.29 0.81
CA ARG A 44 -3.78 6.19 2.27
C ARG A 44 -5.09 5.83 2.95
N HIS A 45 -6.17 6.55 2.62
CA HIS A 45 -7.50 6.29 3.17
C HIS A 45 -7.92 4.85 2.91
N VAL A 46 -7.83 4.39 1.67
CA VAL A 46 -8.24 3.02 1.29
C VAL A 46 -7.43 1.96 2.02
N ILE A 47 -6.10 2.05 2.03
CA ILE A 47 -5.27 1.03 2.70
C ILE A 47 -5.52 0.99 4.21
N THR A 48 -5.76 2.14 4.85
CA THR A 48 -6.15 2.22 6.26
C THR A 48 -7.51 1.56 6.50
N SER A 49 -8.52 1.87 5.69
CA SER A 49 -9.86 1.26 5.79
C SER A 49 -9.86 -0.25 5.54
N LEU A 50 -8.85 -0.78 4.83
CA LEU A 50 -8.64 -2.22 4.65
C LEU A 50 -7.89 -2.89 5.81
N GLY A 51 -7.41 -2.13 6.81
CA GLY A 51 -6.57 -2.65 7.88
C GLY A 51 -5.18 -3.11 7.40
N LYS A 52 -4.68 -2.54 6.29
CA LYS A 52 -3.42 -2.99 5.63
C LYS A 52 -2.31 -1.96 5.66
N ALA A 53 -2.47 -0.90 6.43
CA ALA A 53 -1.57 0.25 6.53
C ALA A 53 -0.28 -0.04 7.32
N LYS A 54 0.50 -1.03 6.87
CA LYS A 54 1.67 -1.56 7.60
C LYS A 54 2.81 -0.55 7.78
N GLY A 55 2.98 0.38 6.84
CA GLY A 55 3.98 1.46 6.95
C GLY A 55 3.50 2.69 7.72
N LEU A 56 2.23 2.77 8.11
CA LEU A 56 1.62 3.98 8.69
C LEU A 56 1.39 3.88 10.20
N VAL A 57 1.41 2.68 10.77
CA VAL A 57 1.19 2.47 12.21
C VAL A 57 2.26 3.14 13.06
N ASN A 58 3.46 3.40 12.51
CA ASN A 58 4.54 4.04 13.25
C ASN A 58 4.36 5.55 13.51
N ILE A 59 3.53 6.28 12.74
CA ILE A 59 3.37 7.71 13.00
C ILE A 59 2.57 7.97 14.30
N PHE A 60 1.59 7.12 14.61
CA PHE A 60 0.79 7.27 15.83
C PHE A 60 1.51 6.79 17.10
N LEU A 61 2.57 5.99 16.98
CA LEU A 61 3.39 5.56 18.12
C LEU A 61 4.54 6.54 18.43
N LEU A 62 4.83 7.48 17.52
CA LEU A 62 5.90 8.47 17.68
C LEU A 62 5.41 9.77 18.34
N GLU A 63 4.09 10.00 18.40
CA GLU A 63 3.51 11.17 19.06
C GLU A 63 3.54 11.04 20.61
N ASP A 64 3.70 9.82 21.14
CA ASP A 64 3.79 9.56 22.58
C ASP A 64 5.25 9.62 23.13
N GLU A 65 6.27 9.77 22.27
CA GLU A 65 7.70 9.79 22.65
C GLU A 65 8.40 11.16 22.48
N LEU A 66 7.67 12.24 22.17
CA LEU A 66 8.20 13.59 21.95
C LEU A 66 7.67 14.64 22.93
#